data_AF-A0A7C6DN49-F1
#
_entry.id   AF-A0A7C6DN49-F1
#
_cell.length_a   1.000
_cell.length_b   1.000
_cell.length_c   1.000
_cell.angle_alpha   90.00
_cell.angle_beta   90.00
_cell.angle_gamma   90.00
#
_symmetry.space_group_name_H-M   'P 1'
#
loop_
_entity.id
_entity.type
_entity.pdbx_description
1 polymer ?
#
loop_
_entity_poly.entity_id
_entity_poly.type
_entity_poly.pdbx_seq_one_letter_code
_entity_poly.pdbx_strand_id
1 'polypeptide(L)'
;MVGWASPLGLPSLYHAAKEHHMSADPSSSRQRRSNVRKAVILVAGLGTRLLPAAKSQPKEMLPVGRKPCVQYVVEEMVQAGIRQILFVTGRKKTSIEDYFDADPELERRLQEGGQIGLADEVSWLDEGDVRFFYTRQPFQRGTADAVRLAEDFVGEEPFVVAFGDTIVRGDGHANLVQRLIADYEATSSACAFAVESVSPDDIYKYGVVVPAESATRPAFDITGLVEKPDRASAPSNLAIVP
;
A
#
# COMPACT_ATOMS: atom_id res chain seq x y z
N MET A 1 -73.71 2.18 21.25
CA MET A 1 -74.60 1.09 21.70
C MET A 1 -74.49 0.03 20.62
N VAL A 2 -73.61 -0.98 20.68
CA VAL A 2 -73.24 -1.98 21.69
C VAL A 2 -71.76 -2.33 21.36
N GLY A 3 -70.74 -2.30 22.25
CA GLY A 3 -70.50 -3.14 23.44
C GLY A 3 -70.01 -4.55 23.02
N TRP A 4 -68.98 -5.24 23.52
CA TRP A 4 -68.12 -5.23 24.73
C TRP A 4 -66.86 -6.12 24.43
N ALA A 5 -65.63 -5.71 24.78
CA ALA A 5 -64.73 -6.20 25.86
C ALA A 5 -64.18 -7.66 25.81
N SER A 6 -62.86 -7.80 25.51
CA SER A 6 -61.72 -8.52 26.17
C SER A 6 -61.89 -9.83 27.00
N PRO A 7 -60.83 -10.62 27.37
CA PRO A 7 -59.40 -10.68 26.97
C PRO A 7 -58.77 -12.12 26.87
N LEU A 8 -57.44 -12.17 26.63
CA LEU A 8 -56.43 -13.23 26.90
C LEU A 8 -56.21 -14.36 25.86
N GLY A 9 -54.95 -14.45 25.39
CA GLY A 9 -54.39 -15.64 24.75
C GLY A 9 -53.26 -15.35 23.76
N LEU A 10 -52.04 -15.09 24.23
CA LEU A 10 -50.81 -15.31 23.44
C LEU A 10 -50.44 -16.81 23.55
N PRO A 11 -49.93 -17.46 22.49
CA PRO A 11 -48.49 -17.39 22.24
C PRO A 11 -48.03 -17.47 20.75
N SER A 12 -46.81 -16.96 20.53
CA SER A 12 -45.82 -17.37 19.51
C SER A 12 -46.26 -17.48 18.04
N LEU A 13 -45.88 -16.48 17.24
CA LEU A 13 -45.84 -16.61 15.78
C LEU A 13 -44.40 -16.42 15.29
N TYR A 14 -43.70 -17.55 15.23
CA TYR A 14 -42.69 -17.82 14.20
C TYR A 14 -43.38 -17.68 12.85
N HIS A 15 -43.13 -16.59 12.13
CA HIS A 15 -43.66 -16.42 10.77
C HIS A 15 -42.64 -16.95 9.76
N ALA A 16 -43.11 -17.96 9.01
CA ALA A 16 -42.46 -18.55 7.87
C ALA A 16 -42.07 -17.48 6.82
N ALA A 17 -40.77 -17.41 6.51
CA ALA A 17 -40.29 -16.80 5.28
C ALA A 17 -40.16 -17.89 4.21
N LYS A 18 -40.94 -17.72 3.14
CA LYS A 18 -40.93 -18.53 1.93
C LYS A 18 -39.52 -18.62 1.34
N GLU A 19 -39.10 -19.84 1.05
CA GLU A 19 -37.97 -20.16 0.19
C GLU A 19 -38.23 -19.62 -1.22
N HIS A 20 -37.54 -18.53 -1.57
CA HIS A 20 -37.29 -18.19 -2.97
C HIS A 20 -35.96 -18.83 -3.37
N HIS A 21 -36.08 -19.96 -4.05
CA HIS A 21 -35.02 -20.59 -4.83
C HIS A 21 -34.54 -19.60 -5.91
N MET A 22 -33.50 -18.81 -5.59
CA MET A 22 -32.70 -18.12 -6.60
C MET A 22 -31.59 -19.07 -7.02
N SER A 23 -31.72 -19.63 -8.22
CA SER A 23 -30.66 -20.37 -8.90
C SER A 23 -29.42 -19.49 -9.00
N ALA A 24 -28.31 -19.95 -8.42
CA ALA A 24 -27.00 -19.35 -8.62
C ALA A 24 -26.61 -19.48 -10.09
N ASP A 25 -26.50 -18.33 -10.77
CA ASP A 25 -25.91 -18.24 -12.11
C ASP A 25 -24.40 -18.55 -12.01
N PRO A 26 -23.90 -19.62 -12.65
CA PRO A 26 -22.48 -20.00 -12.57
C PRO A 26 -21.54 -19.07 -13.35
N SER A 27 -22.06 -18.02 -14.00
CA SER A 27 -21.28 -17.15 -14.88
C SER A 27 -20.74 -15.85 -14.25
N SER A 28 -20.88 -15.66 -12.92
CA SER A 28 -20.49 -14.40 -12.26
C SER A 28 -19.11 -14.37 -11.60
N SER A 29 -18.16 -15.22 -12.00
CA SER A 29 -16.74 -15.05 -11.62
C SER A 29 -16.08 -13.91 -12.40
N ARG A 30 -16.73 -12.75 -12.49
CA ARG A 30 -16.07 -11.50 -12.86
C ARG A 30 -15.32 -11.08 -11.61
N GLN A 31 -14.08 -11.55 -11.48
CA GLN A 31 -13.14 -11.15 -10.43
C GLN A 31 -13.30 -9.64 -10.24
N ARG A 32 -13.85 -9.22 -9.08
CA ARG A 32 -14.09 -7.80 -8.81
C ARG A 32 -12.74 -7.13 -8.97
N ARG A 33 -12.64 -6.30 -10.01
CA ARG A 33 -11.47 -5.48 -10.24
C ARG A 33 -11.34 -4.59 -9.00
N SER A 34 -10.24 -4.76 -8.24
CA SER A 34 -9.96 -3.90 -7.08
C SER A 34 -10.12 -2.43 -7.48
N ASN A 35 -10.69 -1.63 -6.57
CA ASN A 35 -10.86 -0.19 -6.79
C ASN A 35 -9.57 0.59 -6.49
N VAL A 36 -8.55 -0.05 -5.91
CA VAL A 36 -7.27 0.60 -5.59
C VAL A 36 -6.36 0.53 -6.81
N ARG A 37 -6.25 1.65 -7.54
CA ARG A 37 -5.47 1.76 -8.81
C ARG A 37 -4.28 2.69 -8.74
N LYS A 38 -4.21 3.51 -7.70
CA LYS A 38 -3.21 4.55 -7.50
C LYS A 38 -2.28 4.21 -6.35
N ALA A 39 -1.00 4.53 -6.50
CA ALA A 39 -0.03 4.54 -5.41
C ALA A 39 0.70 5.88 -5.35
N VAL A 40 1.10 6.24 -4.14
CA VAL A 40 1.94 7.40 -3.83
C VAL A 40 3.21 6.86 -3.17
N ILE A 41 4.33 6.93 -3.89
CA ILE A 41 5.63 6.48 -3.41
C ILE A 41 6.43 7.70 -2.92
N LEU A 42 6.78 7.67 -1.64
CA LEU A 42 7.50 8.76 -0.99
C LEU A 42 9.01 8.56 -1.17
N VAL A 43 9.65 9.47 -1.91
CA VAL A 43 11.09 9.42 -2.22
C VAL A 43 11.81 10.74 -1.94
N ALA A 44 11.18 11.64 -1.17
CA ALA A 44 11.73 12.96 -0.87
C ALA A 44 12.82 12.97 0.22
N GLY A 45 13.03 11.86 0.95
CA GLY A 45 13.91 11.82 2.10
C GLY A 45 15.40 12.03 1.78
N LEU A 46 16.14 12.70 2.68
CA LEU A 46 17.56 13.05 2.48
C LEU A 46 18.55 11.89 2.65
N GLY A 47 18.11 10.73 3.17
CA GLY A 47 18.99 9.57 3.35
C GLY A 47 20.15 9.76 4.34
N THR A 48 20.00 10.66 5.33
CA THR A 48 21.07 11.01 6.27
C THR A 48 21.64 9.81 7.05
N ARG A 49 20.80 8.81 7.33
CA ARG A 49 21.19 7.55 8.01
C ARG A 49 22.11 6.66 7.16
N LEU A 50 22.16 6.89 5.86
CA LEU A 50 22.92 6.09 4.89
C LEU A 50 24.11 6.88 4.33
N LEU A 51 24.49 7.99 4.97
CA LEU A 51 25.73 8.68 4.62
C LEU A 51 26.95 7.80 4.97
N PRO A 52 28.01 7.80 4.15
CA PRO A 52 28.21 8.65 2.96
C PRO A 52 27.59 8.12 1.67
N ALA A 53 27.03 6.90 1.64
CA ALA A 53 26.50 6.28 0.42
C ALA A 53 25.40 7.13 -0.23
N ALA A 54 24.49 7.69 0.57
CA ALA A 54 23.40 8.55 0.08
C ALA A 54 23.81 10.02 -0.17
N LYS A 55 25.11 10.35 -0.22
CA LYS A 55 25.58 11.75 -0.38
C LYS A 55 25.31 12.29 -1.79
N SER A 56 25.54 11.47 -2.81
CA SER A 56 25.43 11.83 -4.23
C SER A 56 24.35 11.05 -4.97
N GLN A 57 23.88 9.93 -4.39
CA GLN A 57 22.84 9.10 -4.95
C GLN A 57 21.65 9.06 -3.98
N PRO A 58 20.40 9.11 -4.45
CA PRO A 58 19.23 8.90 -3.60
C PRO A 58 19.30 7.54 -2.89
N LYS A 59 18.88 7.47 -1.62
CA LYS A 59 18.86 6.20 -0.87
C LYS A 59 18.02 5.11 -1.55
N GLU A 60 16.96 5.53 -2.24
CA GLU A 60 16.01 4.71 -2.97
C GLU A 60 16.66 4.07 -4.21
N MET A 61 17.73 4.69 -4.72
CA MET A 61 18.52 4.21 -5.86
C MET A 61 19.72 3.34 -5.44
N LEU A 62 19.94 3.13 -4.14
CA LEU A 62 21.00 2.22 -3.69
C LEU A 62 20.67 0.79 -4.14
N PRO A 63 21.65 0.05 -4.69
CA PRO A 63 21.41 -1.26 -5.25
C PRO A 63 21.12 -2.30 -4.17
N VAL A 64 20.08 -3.09 -4.38
CA VAL A 64 19.78 -4.32 -3.66
C VAL A 64 19.88 -5.46 -4.67
N GLY A 65 20.96 -6.25 -4.60
CA GLY A 65 21.27 -7.21 -5.64
C GLY A 65 21.59 -6.50 -6.97
N ARG A 66 20.72 -6.67 -7.98
CA ARG A 66 20.91 -6.13 -9.34
C ARG A 66 20.06 -4.89 -9.65
N LYS A 67 19.13 -4.51 -8.77
CA LYS A 67 18.15 -3.46 -9.01
C LYS A 67 18.19 -2.41 -7.88
N PRO A 68 17.84 -1.14 -8.13
CA PRO A 68 17.67 -0.18 -7.05
C PRO A 68 16.50 -0.57 -6.13
N CYS A 69 16.58 -0.16 -4.87
CA CYS A 69 15.53 -0.44 -3.86
C CYS A 69 14.12 -0.05 -4.35
N VAL A 70 13.97 1.13 -4.94
CA VAL A 70 12.69 1.65 -5.43
C VAL A 70 12.04 0.79 -6.51
N GLN A 71 12.83 0.06 -7.31
CA GLN A 71 12.25 -0.84 -8.32
C GLN A 71 11.46 -1.97 -7.66
N TYR A 72 11.95 -2.53 -6.56
CA TYR A 72 11.21 -3.57 -5.82
C TYR A 72 9.87 -3.07 -5.32
N VAL A 73 9.81 -1.81 -4.87
CA VAL A 73 8.57 -1.15 -4.42
C VAL A 73 7.59 -1.00 -5.59
N VAL A 74 8.06 -0.52 -6.74
CA VAL A 74 7.21 -0.39 -7.95
C VAL A 74 6.73 -1.75 -8.44
N GLU A 75 7.60 -2.76 -8.49
CA GLU A 75 7.24 -4.13 -8.86
C GLU A 75 6.13 -4.68 -7.95
N GLU A 76 6.20 -4.42 -6.64
CA GLU A 76 5.16 -4.81 -5.69
C GLU A 76 3.81 -4.13 -6.00
N MET A 77 3.80 -2.83 -6.28
CA MET A 77 2.59 -2.10 -6.68
C MET A 77 1.99 -2.66 -7.98
N VAL A 78 2.84 -2.88 -8.99
CA VAL A 78 2.40 -3.39 -10.30
C VAL A 78 1.82 -4.80 -10.19
N GLN A 79 2.46 -5.68 -9.41
CA GLN A 79 1.95 -7.01 -9.09
C GLN A 79 0.61 -6.94 -8.32
N ALA A 80 0.39 -5.91 -7.51
CA ALA A 80 -0.88 -5.65 -6.83
C ALA A 80 -2.00 -5.10 -7.73
N GLY A 81 -1.73 -4.88 -9.02
CA GLY A 81 -2.72 -4.37 -9.97
C GLY A 81 -2.84 -2.85 -9.99
N ILE A 82 -1.89 -2.14 -9.38
CA ILE A 82 -1.78 -0.68 -9.42
C ILE A 82 -1.10 -0.29 -10.73
N ARG A 83 -1.61 0.76 -11.38
CA ARG A 83 -1.14 1.21 -12.71
C ARG A 83 -0.83 2.69 -12.77
N GLN A 84 -1.21 3.47 -11.77
CA GLN A 84 -0.88 4.89 -11.68
C GLN A 84 -0.04 5.12 -10.44
N ILE A 85 1.21 5.55 -10.61
CA ILE A 85 2.17 5.68 -9.52
C ILE A 85 2.67 7.12 -9.50
N LEU A 86 2.39 7.83 -8.41
CA LEU A 86 2.96 9.15 -8.15
C LEU A 86 4.17 9.03 -7.25
N PHE A 87 5.32 9.51 -7.72
CA PHE A 87 6.47 9.75 -6.88
C PHE A 87 6.39 11.15 -6.27
N VAL A 88 6.47 11.23 -4.95
CA VAL A 88 6.68 12.50 -4.24
C VAL A 88 8.17 12.68 -4.03
N THR A 89 8.79 13.48 -4.88
CA THR A 89 10.24 13.64 -4.98
C THR A 89 10.76 14.82 -4.16
N GLY A 90 12.07 14.84 -3.93
CA GLY A 90 12.77 15.90 -3.21
C GLY A 90 13.80 16.61 -4.09
N ARG A 91 14.68 17.40 -3.49
CA ARG A 91 15.86 17.93 -4.21
C ARG A 91 16.84 16.79 -4.51
N LYS A 92 17.48 16.85 -5.69
CA LYS A 92 18.51 15.88 -6.12
C LYS A 92 17.98 14.44 -6.27
N LYS A 93 16.76 14.29 -6.79
CA LYS A 93 16.09 13.00 -7.01
C LYS A 93 15.80 12.69 -8.49
N THR A 94 16.40 13.46 -9.42
CA THR A 94 16.19 13.30 -10.88
C THR A 94 16.54 11.89 -11.36
N SER A 95 17.56 11.25 -10.77
CA SER A 95 17.94 9.88 -11.13
C SER A 95 16.85 8.83 -10.85
N ILE A 96 15.83 9.14 -10.05
CA ILE A 96 14.66 8.26 -9.89
C ILE A 96 13.74 8.43 -11.10
N GLU A 97 13.51 9.66 -11.53
CA GLU A 97 12.72 9.99 -12.72
C GLU A 97 13.36 9.35 -13.97
N ASP A 98 14.67 9.59 -14.17
CA ASP A 98 15.45 9.02 -15.27
C ASP A 98 15.44 7.47 -15.29
N TYR A 99 15.24 6.81 -14.15
CA TYR A 99 15.24 5.35 -14.04
C TYR A 99 13.92 4.71 -14.51
N PHE A 100 12.81 5.42 -14.33
CA PHE A 100 11.47 4.94 -14.68
C PHE A 100 10.95 5.55 -16.00
N ASP A 101 11.74 6.41 -16.63
CA ASP A 101 11.50 6.90 -17.98
C ASP A 101 12.03 5.90 -19.02
N ALA A 102 11.40 5.88 -20.20
CA ALA A 102 11.85 5.06 -21.31
C ALA A 102 13.19 5.57 -21.86
N ASP A 103 14.09 4.63 -22.20
CA ASP A 103 15.36 4.93 -22.88
C ASP A 103 15.46 4.14 -24.21
N PRO A 104 14.81 4.63 -25.29
CA PRO A 104 14.82 3.96 -26.59
C PRO A 104 16.23 3.82 -27.18
N GLU A 105 17.17 4.68 -26.79
CA GLU A 105 18.54 4.61 -27.27
C GLU A 105 19.29 3.44 -26.63
N LEU A 106 19.14 3.26 -25.31
CA LEU A 106 19.69 2.12 -24.58
C LEU A 106 19.08 0.81 -25.07
N GLU A 107 17.76 0.74 -25.20
CA GLU A 107 17.06 -0.45 -25.71
C GLU A 107 17.55 -0.87 -27.08
N ARG A 108 17.60 0.08 -28.03
CA ARG A 108 18.11 -0.18 -29.38
C ARG A 108 19.55 -0.69 -29.35
N ARG A 109 20.41 -0.11 -28.51
CA ARG A 109 21.81 -0.56 -28.36
C ARG A 109 21.91 -1.98 -27.80
N LEU A 110 21.09 -2.33 -26.80
CA LEU A 110 21.05 -3.68 -26.21
C LEU A 110 20.55 -4.71 -27.24
N GLN A 111 19.52 -4.37 -28.00
CA GLN A 111 18.98 -5.20 -29.07
C GLN A 111 20.00 -5.42 -30.19
N GLU A 112 20.63 -4.36 -30.69
CA GLU A 112 21.68 -4.44 -31.73
C GLU A 112 22.91 -5.22 -31.24
N GLY A 113 23.23 -5.13 -29.95
CA GLY A 113 24.30 -5.88 -29.30
C GLY A 113 23.97 -7.34 -28.98
N GLY A 114 22.75 -7.82 -29.30
CA GLY A 114 22.29 -9.18 -29.02
C GLY A 114 22.00 -9.48 -27.55
N GLN A 115 21.93 -8.46 -26.69
CA GLN A 115 21.67 -8.57 -25.25
C GLN A 115 20.16 -8.53 -24.95
N ILE A 116 19.39 -9.39 -25.63
CA ILE A 116 17.91 -9.34 -25.62
C ILE A 116 17.35 -9.41 -24.19
N GLY A 117 17.86 -10.32 -23.34
CA GLY A 117 17.37 -10.42 -21.96
C GLY A 117 17.61 -9.18 -21.10
N LEU A 118 18.66 -8.39 -21.39
CA LEU A 118 18.88 -7.10 -20.72
C LEU A 118 17.97 -6.01 -21.28
N ALA A 119 17.65 -6.06 -22.58
CA ALA A 119 16.67 -5.14 -23.16
C ALA A 119 15.30 -5.34 -22.51
N ASP A 120 14.84 -6.59 -22.37
CA ASP A 120 13.58 -6.92 -21.72
C ASP A 120 13.56 -6.49 -20.23
N GLU A 121 14.68 -6.66 -19.52
CA GLU A 121 14.83 -6.21 -18.12
C GLU A 121 14.77 -4.68 -17.97
N VAL A 122 15.08 -3.91 -19.01
CA VAL A 122 15.04 -2.44 -19.00
C VAL A 122 13.69 -1.92 -19.47
N SER A 123 13.07 -2.57 -20.46
CA SER A 123 11.77 -2.17 -21.04
C SER A 123 10.55 -2.74 -20.31
N TRP A 124 10.72 -3.47 -19.21
CA TRP A 124 9.64 -4.17 -18.49
C TRP A 124 8.45 -3.29 -18.07
N LEU A 125 8.64 -1.98 -17.99
CA LEU A 125 7.59 -1.01 -17.65
C LEU A 125 6.71 -0.62 -18.83
N ASP A 126 7.25 -0.66 -20.05
CA ASP A 126 6.57 -0.23 -21.27
C ASP A 126 5.46 -1.22 -21.66
N GLU A 127 5.58 -2.47 -21.24
CA GLU A 127 4.61 -3.53 -21.54
C GLU A 127 3.35 -3.49 -20.64
N GLY A 128 3.38 -2.73 -19.53
CA GLY A 128 2.45 -2.89 -18.41
C GLY A 128 1.29 -1.89 -18.31
N ASP A 129 1.19 -0.90 -19.21
CA ASP A 129 0.29 0.28 -19.07
C ASP A 129 0.44 0.95 -17.70
N VAL A 130 1.67 1.01 -17.18
CA VAL A 130 2.01 1.70 -15.94
C VAL A 130 2.32 3.16 -16.27
N ARG A 131 1.67 4.08 -15.56
CA ARG A 131 1.87 5.52 -15.74
C ARG A 131 2.51 6.11 -14.50
N PHE A 132 3.67 6.71 -14.69
CA PHE A 132 4.40 7.42 -13.65
C PHE A 132 4.05 8.90 -13.65
N PHE A 133 3.88 9.45 -12.46
CA PHE A 133 3.64 10.86 -12.20
C PHE A 133 4.66 11.33 -11.18
N TYR A 134 4.98 12.62 -11.23
CA TYR A 134 5.98 13.20 -10.34
C TYR A 134 5.44 14.49 -9.76
N THR A 135 5.53 14.64 -8.44
CA THR A 135 5.34 15.90 -7.74
C THR A 135 6.51 16.14 -6.80
N ARG A 136 6.67 17.38 -6.35
CA ARG A 136 7.84 17.79 -5.59
C ARG A 136 7.45 18.22 -4.20
N GLN A 137 8.10 17.64 -3.18
CA GLN A 137 8.12 18.18 -1.82
C GLN A 137 9.24 19.23 -1.70
N PRO A 138 8.91 20.55 -1.69
CA PRO A 138 9.92 21.59 -1.73
C PRO A 138 10.72 21.73 -0.43
N PHE A 139 10.10 21.38 0.70
CA PHE A 139 10.65 21.49 2.06
C PHE A 139 10.39 20.21 2.84
N GLN A 140 11.35 19.76 3.65
CA GLN A 140 11.23 18.54 4.48
C GLN A 140 10.29 18.77 5.67
N ARG A 141 8.98 18.82 5.43
CA ARG A 141 7.93 18.99 6.44
C ARG A 141 7.36 17.67 6.96
N GLY A 142 8.02 16.55 6.62
CA GLY A 142 7.66 15.21 7.06
C GLY A 142 6.76 14.46 6.08
N THR A 143 6.42 13.23 6.47
CA THR A 143 5.67 12.26 5.66
C THR A 143 4.25 12.73 5.34
N ALA A 144 3.54 13.29 6.33
CA ALA A 144 2.17 13.76 6.13
C ALA A 144 2.08 14.88 5.08
N ASP A 145 3.04 15.81 5.07
CA ASP A 145 3.11 16.84 4.02
C ASP A 145 3.42 16.23 2.65
N ALA A 146 4.25 15.20 2.58
CA ALA A 146 4.53 14.50 1.33
C ALA A 146 3.27 13.81 0.78
N VAL A 147 2.49 13.14 1.63
CA VAL A 147 1.19 12.53 1.24
C VAL A 147 0.18 13.60 0.84
N ARG A 148 0.10 14.72 1.57
CA ARG A 148 -0.79 15.84 1.23
C ARG A 148 -0.53 16.40 -0.18
N LEU A 149 0.71 16.41 -0.63
CA LEU A 149 1.06 16.88 -1.99
C LEU A 149 0.53 15.98 -3.12
N ALA A 150 -0.02 14.81 -2.79
CA ALA A 150 -0.66 13.91 -3.74
C ALA A 150 -2.17 14.16 -3.90
N GLU A 151 -2.77 15.11 -3.16
CA GLU A 151 -4.22 15.38 -3.10
C GLU A 151 -4.86 15.47 -4.50
N ASP A 152 -4.34 16.32 -5.38
CA ASP A 152 -4.87 16.50 -6.74
C ASP A 152 -4.75 15.23 -7.61
N PHE A 153 -3.73 14.41 -7.37
CA PHE A 153 -3.51 13.17 -8.11
C PHE A 153 -4.46 12.06 -7.66
N VAL A 154 -4.63 11.89 -6.35
CA VAL A 154 -5.46 10.82 -5.78
C VAL A 154 -6.95 11.14 -5.90
N GLY A 155 -7.34 12.39 -5.65
CA GLY A 155 -8.74 12.79 -5.56
C GLY A 155 -9.47 12.02 -4.46
N GLU A 156 -10.67 11.54 -4.76
CA GLU A 156 -11.51 10.74 -3.84
C GLU A 156 -11.28 9.23 -3.98
N GLU A 157 -10.28 8.80 -4.75
CA GLU A 157 -9.99 7.38 -4.98
C GLU A 157 -9.11 6.80 -3.86
N PRO A 158 -9.33 5.55 -3.42
CA PRO A 158 -8.43 4.89 -2.49
C PRO A 158 -7.07 4.65 -3.15
N PHE A 159 -6.01 4.83 -2.38
CA PHE A 159 -4.64 4.73 -2.87
C PHE A 159 -3.72 4.09 -1.83
N VAL A 160 -2.63 3.51 -2.32
CA VAL A 160 -1.55 2.98 -1.47
C VAL A 160 -0.51 4.08 -1.22
N VAL A 161 -0.02 4.18 0.02
CA VAL A 161 1.19 4.94 0.33
C VAL A 161 2.31 3.95 0.60
N ALA A 162 3.47 4.17 -0.02
CA ALA A 162 4.65 3.34 0.19
C ALA A 162 5.91 4.20 0.27
N PHE A 163 6.94 3.74 0.98
CA PHE A 163 8.23 4.39 1.02
C PHE A 163 9.17 3.76 -0.01
N GLY A 164 9.85 4.57 -0.82
CA GLY A 164 10.71 4.06 -1.89
C GLY A 164 12.01 3.40 -1.43
N ASP A 165 12.26 3.31 -0.12
CA ASP A 165 13.42 2.67 0.48
C ASP A 165 13.10 1.44 1.35
N THR A 166 11.83 1.02 1.43
CA THR A 166 11.43 -0.17 2.19
C THR A 166 11.12 -1.33 1.25
N ILE A 167 11.74 -2.49 1.49
CA ILE A 167 11.38 -3.73 0.80
C ILE A 167 10.77 -4.66 1.83
N VAL A 168 9.54 -5.11 1.59
CA VAL A 168 8.88 -6.09 2.44
C VAL A 168 8.87 -7.44 1.75
N ARG A 169 9.35 -8.47 2.45
CA ARG A 169 9.35 -9.83 1.94
C ARG A 169 8.05 -10.54 2.31
N GLY A 170 7.27 -10.92 1.30
CA GLY A 170 6.13 -11.81 1.48
C GLY A 170 6.53 -13.26 1.75
N ASP A 171 5.58 -14.03 2.28
CA ASP A 171 5.64 -15.47 2.57
C ASP A 171 5.22 -16.36 1.38
N GLY A 172 5.20 -15.81 0.16
CA GLY A 172 5.06 -16.57 -1.09
C GLY A 172 3.63 -16.78 -1.61
N HIS A 173 2.59 -16.29 -0.94
CA HIS A 173 1.19 -16.54 -1.33
C HIS A 173 0.50 -15.32 -1.98
N ALA A 174 0.87 -14.11 -1.55
CA ALA A 174 0.51 -12.82 -2.15
C ALA A 174 1.53 -11.78 -1.66
N ASN A 175 1.75 -10.70 -2.41
CA ASN A 175 2.58 -9.60 -1.89
C ASN A 175 1.82 -8.83 -0.80
N LEU A 176 2.52 -8.06 0.04
CA LEU A 176 1.91 -7.41 1.21
C LEU A 176 0.80 -6.45 0.78
N VAL A 177 1.05 -5.69 -0.30
CA VAL A 177 0.12 -4.71 -0.84
C VAL A 177 -1.20 -5.33 -1.29
N GLN A 178 -1.16 -6.49 -1.97
CA GLN A 178 -2.37 -7.22 -2.36
C GLN A 178 -3.23 -7.60 -1.15
N ARG A 179 -2.60 -8.05 -0.05
CA ARG A 179 -3.33 -8.39 1.18
C ARG A 179 -3.93 -7.16 1.84
N LEU A 180 -3.17 -6.07 1.94
CA LEU A 180 -3.69 -4.81 2.49
C LEU A 180 -4.89 -4.27 1.70
N ILE A 181 -4.84 -4.35 0.38
CA ILE A 181 -5.95 -3.97 -0.50
C ILE A 181 -7.16 -4.87 -0.25
N ALA A 182 -6.96 -6.19 -0.18
CA ALA A 182 -8.04 -7.14 0.08
C ALA A 182 -8.69 -6.91 1.46
N ASP A 183 -7.87 -6.68 2.50
CA ASP A 183 -8.35 -6.39 3.85
C ASP A 183 -9.13 -5.06 3.88
N TYR A 184 -8.58 -4.00 3.28
CA TYR A 184 -9.26 -2.70 3.15
C TYR A 184 -10.63 -2.82 2.46
N GLU A 185 -10.70 -3.54 1.34
CA GLU A 185 -11.94 -3.74 0.59
C GLU A 185 -12.95 -4.62 1.35
N ALA A 186 -12.47 -5.63 2.10
CA ALA A 186 -13.31 -6.55 2.86
C ALA A 186 -13.91 -5.90 4.11
N THR A 187 -13.16 -5.04 4.80
CA THR A 187 -13.62 -4.41 6.05
C THR A 187 -14.32 -3.07 5.82
N SER A 188 -14.18 -2.47 4.63
CA SER A 188 -14.63 -1.10 4.36
C SER A 188 -14.07 -0.09 5.39
N SER A 189 -12.84 -0.33 5.84
CA SER A 189 -12.15 0.54 6.80
C SER A 189 -11.80 1.90 6.19
N ALA A 190 -11.60 2.91 7.04
CA ALA A 190 -11.10 4.21 6.59
C ALA A 190 -9.67 4.12 6.01
N CYS A 191 -8.84 3.22 6.56
CA CYS A 191 -7.48 2.92 6.08
C CYS A 191 -7.04 1.54 6.60
N ALA A 192 -5.97 1.00 6.00
CA ALA A 192 -5.30 -0.21 6.46
C ALA A 192 -3.79 0.05 6.57
N PHE A 193 -3.15 -0.53 7.59
CA PHE A 193 -1.71 -0.41 7.83
C PHE A 193 -1.08 -1.80 7.85
N ALA A 194 0.10 -1.93 7.25
CA ALA A 194 0.97 -3.05 7.57
C ALA A 194 1.67 -2.78 8.90
N VAL A 195 1.72 -3.80 9.74
CA VAL A 195 2.43 -3.77 11.01
C VAL A 195 3.32 -4.98 11.16
N GLU A 196 4.43 -4.80 11.85
CA GLU A 196 5.34 -5.87 12.24
C GLU A 196 5.58 -5.86 13.75
N SER A 197 5.82 -7.04 14.32
CA SER A 197 6.27 -7.15 15.71
C SER A 197 7.73 -6.77 15.81
N VAL A 198 8.06 -5.75 16.59
CA VAL A 198 9.44 -5.32 16.84
C VAL A 198 9.87 -5.64 18.26
N SER A 199 11.19 -5.71 18.46
CA SER A 199 11.77 -5.84 19.81
C SER A 199 11.38 -4.64 20.68
N PRO A 200 11.10 -4.84 21.99
CA PRO A 200 10.89 -3.75 22.93
C PRO A 200 12.02 -2.72 22.94
N ASP A 201 13.25 -3.14 22.59
CA ASP A 201 14.39 -2.23 22.53
C ASP A 201 14.35 -1.27 21.34
N ASP A 202 13.64 -1.60 20.27
CA ASP A 202 13.60 -0.82 19.03
C ASP A 202 12.30 -0.02 18.87
N ILE A 203 11.30 -0.25 19.72
CA ILE A 203 9.94 0.30 19.60
C ILE A 203 9.91 1.84 19.50
N TYR A 204 10.82 2.54 20.18
CA TYR A 204 10.93 4.01 20.18
C TYR A 204 11.32 4.61 18.82
N LYS A 205 11.70 3.79 17.85
CA LYS A 205 12.10 4.22 16.50
C LYS A 205 10.91 4.38 15.55
N TYR A 206 9.73 3.86 15.91
CA TYR A 206 8.61 3.66 15.00
C TYR A 206 7.31 4.30 15.49
N GLY A 207 6.36 4.45 14.56
CA GLY A 207 4.95 4.64 14.90
C GLY A 207 4.33 3.30 15.31
N VAL A 208 3.65 3.27 16.44
CA VAL A 208 3.13 2.05 17.08
C VAL A 208 1.62 2.11 17.16
N VAL A 209 0.95 1.04 16.74
CA VAL A 209 -0.52 1.00 16.75
C VAL A 209 -1.08 0.67 18.13
N VAL A 210 -2.30 1.14 18.39
CA VAL A 210 -3.13 0.78 19.54
C VAL A 210 -4.23 -0.18 19.05
N PRO A 211 -4.07 -1.50 19.22
CA PRO A 211 -5.11 -2.46 18.84
C PRO A 211 -6.40 -2.21 19.62
N ALA A 212 -7.57 -2.35 18.98
CA ALA A 212 -8.87 -2.28 19.65
C ALA A 212 -9.07 -3.46 20.62
N GLU A 213 -8.56 -4.63 20.21
CA GLU A 213 -8.56 -5.89 20.96
C GLU A 213 -7.20 -6.56 20.82
N SER A 214 -6.92 -7.62 21.59
CA SER A 214 -5.71 -8.41 21.39
C SER A 214 -5.62 -8.89 19.94
N ALA A 215 -4.52 -8.55 19.26
CA ALA A 215 -4.25 -8.92 17.87
C ALA A 215 -4.01 -10.44 17.73
N THR A 216 -5.11 -11.20 17.74
CA THR A 216 -5.13 -12.68 17.67
C THR A 216 -5.35 -13.20 16.24
N ARG A 217 -5.68 -12.30 15.31
CA ARG A 217 -5.92 -12.56 13.89
C ARG A 217 -4.97 -11.72 13.01
N PRO A 218 -4.68 -12.15 11.77
CA PRO A 218 -3.78 -11.42 10.87
C PRO A 218 -4.17 -9.97 10.59
N ALA A 219 -5.48 -9.68 10.48
CA ALA A 219 -6.04 -8.34 10.34
C ALA A 219 -6.92 -8.02 11.55
N PHE A 220 -6.71 -6.87 12.19
CA PHE A 220 -7.40 -6.46 13.41
C PHE A 220 -7.66 -4.95 13.41
N ASP A 221 -8.63 -4.52 14.22
CA ASP A 221 -9.01 -3.10 14.29
C ASP A 221 -8.03 -2.31 15.16
N ILE A 222 -7.78 -1.06 14.76
CA ILE A 222 -6.86 -0.14 15.44
C ILE A 222 -7.65 1.08 15.89
N THR A 223 -7.43 1.52 17.13
CA THR A 223 -8.10 2.70 17.71
C THR A 223 -7.20 3.93 17.77
N GLY A 224 -5.90 3.76 17.57
CA GLY A 224 -4.95 4.87 17.63
C GLY A 224 -3.54 4.49 17.17
N LEU A 225 -2.69 5.51 17.12
CA LEU A 225 -1.30 5.44 16.71
C LEU A 225 -0.49 6.37 17.60
N VAL A 226 0.65 5.89 18.11
CA VAL A 226 1.60 6.69 18.88
C VAL A 226 2.93 6.73 18.16
N GLU A 227 3.38 7.92 17.77
CA GLU A 227 4.67 8.10 17.10
C GLU A 227 5.80 8.08 18.13
N LYS A 228 6.72 7.12 18.00
CA LYS A 228 7.94 6.98 18.80
C LYS A 228 7.68 7.02 20.31
N PRO A 229 6.85 6.09 20.84
CA PRO A 229 6.59 6.03 22.27
C PRO A 229 7.86 5.70 23.06
N ASP A 230 7.88 6.11 24.33
CA ASP A 230 8.85 5.56 25.26
C ASP A 230 8.61 4.06 25.43
N ARG A 231 9.69 3.28 25.64
CA ARG A 231 9.60 1.82 25.77
C ARG A 231 8.60 1.36 26.83
N ALA A 232 8.51 2.09 27.93
CA ALA A 232 7.64 1.77 29.06
C ALA A 232 6.17 2.14 28.82
N SER A 233 5.88 3.02 27.86
CA SER A 233 4.53 3.52 27.56
C SER A 233 4.03 3.08 26.18
N ALA A 234 4.79 2.22 25.48
CA ALA A 234 4.39 1.70 24.18
C ALA A 234 3.07 0.93 24.30
N PRO A 235 2.04 1.28 23.51
CA PRO A 235 0.71 0.67 23.63
C PRO A 235 0.67 -0.76 23.12
N SER A 236 1.64 -1.14 22.28
CA SER A 236 1.87 -2.49 21.79
C SER A 236 3.32 -2.63 21.33
N ASN A 237 3.71 -3.80 20.85
CA ASN A 237 4.97 -4.02 20.14
C ASN A 237 4.79 -4.05 18.61
N LEU A 238 3.65 -3.56 18.09
CA LEU A 238 3.30 -3.60 16.68
C LEU A 238 3.63 -2.25 16.03
N ALA A 239 4.74 -2.22 15.31
CA ALA A 239 5.23 -1.04 14.60
C ALA A 239 4.68 -1.00 13.18
N ILE A 240 4.37 0.20 12.69
CA ILE A 240 3.94 0.41 11.30
C ILE A 240 5.11 0.18 10.37
N VAL A 241 4.87 -0.63 9.34
CA VAL A 241 5.81 -0.85 8.24
C VAL A 241 5.63 0.31 7.24
N PRO A 242 6.68 1.13 7.02
CA PRO A 242 6.62 2.29 6.13
C PRO A 242 6.74 1.90 4.65
#